data_AF-A0A6G0T5B3-F1
#
_entry.id   AF-A0A6G0T5B3-F1
#
_cell.length_a   1.000
_cell.length_b   1.000
_cell.length_c   1.000
_cell.angle_alpha   90.00
_cell.angle_beta   90.00
_cell.angle_gamma   90.00
#
_symmetry.space_group_name_H-M   'P 1'
#
loop_
_entity.id
_entity.type
_entity.pdbx_description
1 polymer ?
#
loop_
_entity_poly.entity_id
_entity_poly.type
_entity_poly.pdbx_seq_one_letter_code
_entity_poly.pdbx_strand_id
1 'polypeptide(L)'
;MQFSNIMSPRWAYLLISFLSVLHKDLAKLRCDGDSLIKKNGKLSKEDIDDLISIDNQSQIKMCLVVLGKNPLETGIAELLWRDLVKVYKPADDIPEDELQLLGWISAGIPAPDFMNLSLTDIDTIASFGKWRNYSREQLMSLKQAIEDQWSYKGPSDLSNYDLAALGQVLCAFNKSYIAAIKPMAYKAAAADISNLVNCPQEIVKEFALLATSRDAFGDPSGWTAIQIALIGCVIDGLDSVRDIQPDAFEGLSASNMQCLSNNVLQAMSIEQISHLSLSAVNALTYAQRSSLDREQIKAIQETANTLGAVLNDGRSTSRTTWSTMTLVTYLQLPTLIISSYCRL
;
A
#
# COMPACT_ATOMS: atom_id res chain seq x y z
N MET A 1 40.01 -37.83 -36.22
CA MET A 1 39.22 -37.23 -37.31
C MET A 1 38.57 -35.96 -36.77
N GLN A 2 39.15 -34.79 -37.09
CA GLN A 2 38.51 -33.50 -36.85
C GLN A 2 37.52 -33.26 -37.99
N PHE A 3 36.22 -33.25 -37.70
CA PHE A 3 35.23 -32.69 -38.63
C PHE A 3 35.09 -31.20 -38.34
N SER A 4 35.76 -30.38 -39.16
CA SER A 4 35.50 -28.96 -39.27
C SER A 4 34.13 -28.76 -39.93
N ASN A 5 33.08 -28.62 -39.12
CA ASN A 5 31.79 -28.13 -39.62
C ASN A 5 31.87 -26.62 -39.82
N ILE A 6 32.45 -26.21 -40.95
CA ILE A 6 32.31 -24.85 -41.47
C ILE A 6 30.86 -24.74 -41.95
N MET A 7 30.02 -24.14 -41.12
CA MET A 7 28.64 -23.79 -41.48
C MET A 7 28.68 -22.97 -42.78
N SER A 8 28.01 -23.45 -43.83
CA SER A 8 28.09 -22.78 -45.14
C SER A 8 27.50 -21.36 -45.03
N PRO A 9 27.97 -20.40 -45.85
CA PRO A 9 27.47 -19.01 -45.80
C PRO A 9 25.95 -18.91 -45.96
N ARG A 10 25.33 -19.87 -46.66
CA ARG A 10 23.87 -19.97 -46.80
C ARG A 10 23.17 -20.31 -45.49
N TRP A 11 23.73 -21.21 -44.69
CA TRP A 11 23.19 -21.55 -43.37
C TRP A 11 23.38 -20.41 -42.37
N ALA A 12 24.50 -19.70 -42.42
CA ALA A 12 24.70 -18.49 -41.62
C ALA A 12 23.69 -17.38 -41.98
N TYR A 13 23.43 -17.17 -43.27
CA TYR A 13 22.40 -16.23 -43.73
C TYR A 13 20.99 -16.64 -43.29
N LEU A 14 20.63 -17.92 -43.43
CA LEU A 14 19.33 -18.41 -42.97
C LEU A 14 19.17 -18.26 -41.46
N LEU A 15 20.22 -18.50 -40.68
CA LEU A 15 20.19 -18.36 -39.22
C LEU A 15 20.11 -16.88 -38.78
N ILE A 16 20.80 -15.97 -39.47
CA ILE A 16 20.68 -14.51 -39.25
C ILE A 16 19.30 -14.00 -39.69
N SER A 17 18.77 -14.47 -40.81
CA SER A 17 17.41 -14.16 -41.25
C SER A 17 16.37 -14.69 -40.28
N PHE A 18 16.54 -15.91 -39.75
CA PHE A 18 15.65 -16.49 -38.75
C PHE A 18 15.74 -15.77 -37.41
N LEU A 19 16.96 -15.42 -36.95
CA LEU A 19 17.17 -14.62 -35.73
C LEU A 19 16.64 -13.19 -35.87
N SER A 20 16.71 -12.57 -37.06
CA SER A 20 16.16 -11.24 -37.31
C SER A 20 14.64 -11.23 -37.47
N VAL A 21 14.04 -12.31 -37.97
CA VAL A 21 12.60 -12.56 -37.90
C VAL A 21 12.17 -12.78 -36.45
N LEU A 22 12.88 -13.63 -35.68
CA LEU A 22 12.65 -13.81 -34.25
C LEU A 22 12.81 -12.50 -33.46
N HIS A 23 13.81 -11.67 -33.77
CA HIS A 23 13.98 -10.35 -33.14
C HIS A 23 12.85 -9.38 -33.53
N LYS A 24 12.36 -9.42 -34.78
CA LYS A 24 11.21 -8.61 -35.22
C LYS A 24 9.90 -9.07 -34.57
N ASP A 25 9.72 -10.37 -34.39
CA ASP A 25 8.54 -10.94 -33.73
C ASP A 25 8.61 -10.73 -32.21
N LEU A 26 9.79 -10.84 -31.58
CA LEU A 26 10.04 -10.48 -30.18
C LEU A 26 9.91 -8.97 -29.94
N ALA A 27 10.25 -8.12 -30.92
CA ALA A 27 10.06 -6.67 -30.84
C ALA A 27 8.58 -6.25 -31.00
N LYS A 28 7.75 -7.08 -31.64
CA LYS A 28 6.28 -6.96 -31.63
C LYS A 28 5.64 -7.52 -30.35
N LEU A 29 6.39 -8.29 -29.56
CA LEU A 29 5.96 -8.97 -28.34
C LEU A 29 6.26 -8.20 -27.04
N ARG A 30 6.48 -6.88 -27.14
CA ARG A 30 6.70 -6.03 -25.97
C ARG A 30 5.52 -5.07 -25.86
N CYS A 31 4.95 -4.95 -24.66
CA CYS A 31 4.00 -3.89 -24.39
C CYS A 31 4.70 -2.54 -24.56
N ASP A 32 4.43 -1.83 -25.66
CA ASP A 32 4.91 -0.47 -25.88
C ASP A 32 3.99 0.50 -25.13
N GLY A 33 4.27 0.66 -23.83
CA GLY A 33 3.48 1.52 -22.96
C GLY A 33 3.41 2.99 -23.41
N ASP A 34 4.43 3.47 -24.14
CA ASP A 34 4.47 4.82 -24.68
C ASP A 34 3.51 5.00 -25.88
N SER A 35 3.23 3.91 -26.61
CA SER A 35 2.23 3.89 -27.69
C SER A 35 0.78 3.82 -27.18
N LEU A 36 0.57 3.15 -26.04
CA LEU A 36 -0.76 2.98 -25.42
C LEU A 36 -1.20 4.17 -24.58
N ILE A 37 -0.25 4.84 -23.93
CA ILE A 37 -0.52 6.02 -23.11
C ILE A 37 -0.16 7.25 -23.95
N LYS A 38 -1.14 7.74 -24.74
CA LYS A 38 -0.95 8.93 -25.59
C LYS A 38 -0.52 10.15 -24.76
N LYS A 39 0.05 11.16 -25.43
CA LYS A 39 0.77 12.37 -24.93
C LYS A 39 0.24 13.11 -23.67
N ASN A 40 -1.00 12.85 -23.23
CA ASN A 40 -1.57 13.44 -22.02
C ASN A 40 -1.37 12.57 -20.75
N GLY A 41 -0.72 11.41 -20.86
CA GLY A 41 -0.37 10.57 -19.71
C GLY A 41 -1.53 9.83 -19.05
N LYS A 42 -2.71 9.79 -19.70
CA LYS A 42 -3.92 9.12 -19.21
C LYS A 42 -4.47 8.19 -20.30
N LEU A 43 -4.93 7.02 -19.89
CA LEU A 43 -5.57 6.03 -20.76
C LEU A 43 -7.02 6.48 -21.03
N SER A 44 -7.43 6.55 -22.31
CA SER A 44 -8.82 6.82 -22.70
C SER A 44 -9.57 5.55 -23.07
N LYS A 45 -10.89 5.65 -23.24
CA LYS A 45 -11.73 4.54 -23.71
C LYS A 45 -11.37 4.13 -25.13
N GLU A 46 -11.07 5.10 -25.99
CA GLU A 46 -10.64 4.85 -27.37
C GLU A 46 -9.30 4.10 -27.40
N ASP A 47 -8.38 4.41 -26.49
CA ASP A 47 -7.11 3.68 -26.37
C ASP A 47 -7.33 2.20 -26.00
N ILE A 48 -8.35 1.91 -25.18
CA ILE A 48 -8.76 0.54 -24.84
C ILE A 48 -9.43 -0.15 -26.03
N ASP A 49 -10.32 0.53 -26.75
CA ASP A 49 -11.00 -0.04 -27.92
C ASP A 49 -9.97 -0.37 -29.04
N ASP A 50 -8.96 0.47 -29.23
CA ASP A 50 -7.84 0.25 -30.17
C ASP A 50 -7.02 -0.99 -29.78
N LEU A 51 -6.71 -1.17 -28.49
CA LEU A 51 -6.01 -2.34 -27.91
C LEU A 51 -6.71 -3.67 -28.20
N ILE A 52 -8.04 -3.66 -28.30
CA ILE A 52 -8.86 -4.86 -28.51
C ILE A 52 -8.97 -5.20 -30.01
N SER A 53 -8.84 -4.19 -30.89
CA SER A 53 -8.98 -4.34 -32.34
C SER A 53 -7.75 -4.95 -33.03
N ILE A 54 -6.58 -4.92 -32.39
CA ILE A 54 -5.31 -5.45 -32.93
C ILE A 54 -4.97 -6.77 -32.21
N ASP A 55 -5.40 -7.89 -32.78
CA ASP A 55 -4.95 -9.25 -32.42
C ASP A 55 -5.03 -9.65 -30.92
N ASN A 56 -6.27 -9.95 -30.53
CA ASN A 56 -6.70 -11.12 -29.76
C ASN A 56 -5.95 -11.45 -28.46
N GLN A 57 -6.50 -11.02 -27.31
CA GLN A 57 -6.30 -11.58 -25.96
C GLN A 57 -4.89 -11.54 -25.35
N SER A 58 -3.82 -11.61 -26.14
CA SER A 58 -2.44 -11.67 -25.69
C SER A 58 -1.91 -10.29 -25.31
N GLN A 59 -2.44 -9.21 -25.88
CA GLN A 59 -1.96 -7.86 -25.59
C GLN A 59 -2.31 -7.40 -24.17
N ILE A 60 -3.55 -7.62 -23.71
CA ILE A 60 -3.93 -7.23 -22.34
C ILE A 60 -3.14 -8.00 -21.28
N LYS A 61 -2.91 -9.31 -21.49
CA LYS A 61 -2.01 -10.14 -20.67
C LYS A 61 -0.60 -9.56 -20.66
N MET A 62 -0.04 -9.35 -21.84
CA MET A 62 1.33 -8.84 -22.01
C MET A 62 1.53 -7.41 -21.47
N CYS A 63 0.46 -6.61 -21.43
CA CYS A 63 0.46 -5.22 -20.99
C CYS A 63 -0.06 -5.04 -19.56
N LEU A 64 -0.43 -6.09 -18.85
CA LEU A 64 -1.20 -5.98 -17.61
C LEU A 64 -0.54 -5.06 -16.59
N VAL A 65 0.77 -5.24 -16.38
CA VAL A 65 1.60 -4.42 -15.48
C VAL A 65 1.60 -2.94 -15.90
N VAL A 66 1.69 -2.68 -17.21
CA VAL A 66 1.75 -1.31 -17.75
C VAL A 66 0.40 -0.61 -17.59
N LEU A 67 -0.69 -1.31 -17.91
CA LEU A 67 -2.06 -0.82 -17.83
C LEU A 67 -2.48 -0.55 -16.39
N GLY A 68 -2.04 -1.40 -15.45
CA GLY A 68 -2.31 -1.26 -14.02
C GLY A 68 -1.36 -0.33 -13.26
N LYS A 69 -0.34 0.25 -13.91
CA LYS A 69 0.73 0.97 -13.20
C LYS A 69 0.28 2.29 -12.56
N ASN A 70 -0.56 3.04 -13.26
CA ASN A 70 -0.94 4.42 -12.91
C ASN A 70 -2.41 4.51 -12.50
N PRO A 71 -2.80 5.53 -11.71
CA PRO A 71 -4.21 5.77 -11.37
C PRO A 71 -5.13 5.78 -12.59
N LEU A 72 -6.17 4.94 -12.52
CA LEU A 72 -7.20 4.81 -13.56
C LEU A 72 -8.51 5.43 -13.09
N GLU A 73 -9.26 6.00 -14.02
CA GLU A 73 -10.67 6.30 -13.80
C GLU A 73 -11.45 5.00 -13.62
N THR A 74 -12.45 4.98 -12.74
CA THR A 74 -13.23 3.77 -12.43
C THR A 74 -13.77 3.07 -13.68
N GLY A 75 -14.36 3.82 -14.61
CA GLY A 75 -14.89 3.24 -15.85
C GLY A 75 -13.80 2.62 -16.74
N ILE A 76 -12.59 3.15 -16.74
CA ILE A 76 -11.44 2.60 -17.48
C ILE A 76 -10.95 1.32 -16.82
N ALA A 77 -10.86 1.29 -15.48
CA ALA A 77 -10.50 0.08 -14.73
C ALA A 77 -11.53 -1.04 -14.93
N GLU A 78 -12.83 -0.72 -14.93
CA GLU A 78 -13.92 -1.68 -15.18
C GLU A 78 -13.86 -2.26 -16.60
N LEU A 79 -13.57 -1.42 -17.62
CA LEU A 79 -13.40 -1.88 -18.99
C LEU A 79 -12.21 -2.85 -19.10
N LEU A 80 -11.06 -2.48 -18.54
CA LEU A 80 -9.87 -3.34 -18.53
C LEU A 80 -10.11 -4.66 -17.80
N TRP A 81 -10.78 -4.62 -16.64
CA TRP A 81 -11.15 -5.83 -15.90
C TRP A 81 -12.05 -6.74 -16.74
N ARG A 82 -13.13 -6.19 -17.30
CA ARG A 82 -14.07 -6.94 -18.16
C ARG A 82 -13.35 -7.59 -19.34
N ASP A 83 -12.41 -6.88 -19.95
CA ASP A 83 -11.69 -7.38 -21.11
C ASP A 83 -10.64 -8.43 -20.72
N LEU A 84 -10.03 -8.32 -19.53
CA LEU A 84 -9.18 -9.36 -18.95
C LEU A 84 -9.98 -10.65 -18.68
N VAL A 85 -11.18 -10.53 -18.08
CA VAL A 85 -12.07 -11.68 -17.85
C VAL A 85 -12.41 -12.36 -19.17
N LYS A 86 -12.73 -11.62 -20.25
CA LYS A 86 -12.98 -12.23 -21.58
C LYS A 86 -11.79 -13.04 -22.13
N VAL A 87 -10.56 -12.70 -21.74
CA VAL A 87 -9.36 -13.42 -22.16
C VAL A 87 -9.25 -14.79 -21.51
N TYR A 88 -9.49 -14.84 -20.19
CA TYR A 88 -9.43 -16.07 -19.42
C TYR A 88 -10.74 -16.86 -19.46
N LYS A 89 -11.82 -16.22 -19.92
CA LYS A 89 -13.23 -16.63 -19.97
C LYS A 89 -13.96 -16.34 -18.66
N PRO A 90 -14.04 -17.22 -17.64
CA PRO A 90 -14.53 -16.81 -16.34
C PRO A 90 -13.38 -16.24 -15.49
N ALA A 91 -13.74 -15.51 -14.42
CA ALA A 91 -12.76 -14.82 -13.58
C ALA A 91 -11.91 -15.78 -12.73
N ASP A 92 -12.41 -16.98 -12.46
CA ASP A 92 -11.73 -18.08 -11.74
C ASP A 92 -10.59 -18.70 -12.55
N ASP A 93 -10.61 -18.56 -13.87
CA ASP A 93 -9.52 -19.01 -14.74
C ASP A 93 -8.35 -18.01 -14.79
N ILE A 94 -8.44 -16.84 -14.13
CA ILE A 94 -7.34 -15.88 -14.06
C ILE A 94 -6.31 -16.37 -13.03
N PRO A 95 -5.06 -16.66 -13.44
CA PRO A 95 -4.01 -17.12 -12.53
C PRO A 95 -3.70 -16.11 -11.44
N GLU A 96 -3.35 -16.61 -10.24
CA GLU A 96 -3.04 -15.75 -9.09
C GLU A 96 -1.84 -14.83 -9.32
N ASP A 97 -0.82 -15.28 -10.07
CA ASP A 97 0.32 -14.44 -10.45
C ASP A 97 -0.10 -13.28 -11.37
N GLU A 98 -1.13 -13.43 -12.19
CA GLU A 98 -1.71 -12.34 -12.99
C GLU A 98 -2.57 -11.40 -12.12
N LEU A 99 -3.34 -11.94 -11.16
CA LEU A 99 -4.10 -11.13 -10.20
C LEU A 99 -3.20 -10.20 -9.38
N GLN A 100 -2.00 -10.66 -9.03
CA GLN A 100 -0.99 -9.87 -8.31
C GLN A 100 -0.47 -8.67 -9.14
N LEU A 101 -0.58 -8.73 -10.48
CA LEU A 101 -0.08 -7.71 -11.41
C LEU A 101 -1.13 -6.65 -11.81
N LEU A 102 -2.39 -6.80 -11.40
CA LEU A 102 -3.50 -5.94 -11.82
C LEU A 102 -3.28 -4.45 -11.56
N GLY A 103 -2.59 -4.11 -10.47
CA GLY A 103 -2.43 -2.72 -10.07
C GLY A 103 -3.77 -2.00 -10.01
N TRP A 104 -3.84 -0.77 -10.55
CA TRP A 104 -5.03 0.09 -10.56
C TRP A 104 -6.25 -0.49 -11.28
N ILE A 105 -6.10 -1.58 -12.06
CA ILE A 105 -7.24 -2.31 -12.64
C ILE A 105 -8.10 -2.91 -11.53
N SER A 106 -7.51 -3.25 -10.37
CA SER A 106 -8.21 -3.85 -9.23
C SER A 106 -9.39 -3.00 -8.75
N ALA A 107 -9.32 -1.68 -8.90
CA ALA A 107 -10.41 -0.76 -8.52
C ALA A 107 -11.69 -0.95 -9.36
N GLY A 108 -11.57 -1.52 -10.56
CA GLY A 108 -12.67 -1.78 -11.48
C GLY A 108 -13.29 -3.17 -11.37
N ILE A 109 -12.86 -4.02 -10.44
CA ILE A 109 -13.44 -5.36 -10.23
C ILE A 109 -14.85 -5.21 -9.64
N PRO A 110 -15.93 -5.63 -10.31
CA PRO A 110 -17.26 -5.64 -9.74
C PRO A 110 -17.30 -6.49 -8.46
N ALA A 111 -18.07 -6.08 -7.46
CA ALA A 111 -18.12 -6.79 -6.18
C ALA A 111 -18.42 -8.30 -6.32
N PRO A 112 -19.35 -8.77 -7.17
CA PRO A 112 -19.61 -10.20 -7.33
C PRO A 112 -18.42 -10.99 -7.87
N ASP A 113 -17.52 -10.37 -8.63
CA ASP A 113 -16.42 -11.06 -9.30
C ASP A 113 -15.35 -11.54 -8.30
N PHE A 114 -15.21 -10.87 -7.14
CA PHE A 114 -14.30 -11.32 -6.07
C PHE A 114 -14.61 -12.73 -5.57
N MET A 115 -15.87 -13.15 -5.58
CA MET A 115 -16.27 -14.50 -5.16
C MET A 115 -15.76 -15.59 -6.11
N ASN A 116 -15.40 -15.21 -7.34
CA ASN A 116 -14.92 -16.11 -8.36
C ASN A 116 -13.40 -16.02 -8.54
N LEU A 117 -12.65 -15.31 -7.70
CA LEU A 117 -11.19 -15.26 -7.81
C LEU A 117 -10.55 -16.32 -6.94
N SER A 118 -9.44 -16.90 -7.41
CA SER A 118 -8.57 -17.71 -6.56
C SER A 118 -7.80 -16.80 -5.61
N LEU A 119 -7.98 -17.01 -4.31
CA LEU A 119 -7.35 -16.25 -3.22
C LEU A 119 -6.64 -17.22 -2.27
N THR A 120 -5.98 -18.23 -2.82
CA THR A 120 -5.32 -19.28 -2.04
C THR A 120 -3.92 -18.86 -1.61
N ASP A 121 -3.25 -18.00 -2.39
CA ASP A 121 -1.96 -17.42 -2.05
C ASP A 121 -2.13 -16.12 -1.23
N ILE A 122 -1.34 -16.02 -0.17
CA ILE A 122 -1.28 -14.82 0.68
C ILE A 122 -0.81 -13.59 -0.09
N ASP A 123 0.05 -13.75 -1.10
CA ASP A 123 0.56 -12.64 -1.91
C ASP A 123 -0.52 -12.06 -2.84
N THR A 124 -1.46 -12.89 -3.27
CA THR A 124 -2.67 -12.47 -4.00
C THR A 124 -3.57 -11.66 -3.09
N ILE A 125 -3.83 -12.14 -1.87
CA ILE A 125 -4.59 -11.40 -0.86
C ILE A 125 -3.91 -10.07 -0.55
N ALA A 126 -2.59 -10.05 -0.33
CA ALA A 126 -1.82 -8.83 -0.08
C ALA A 126 -1.94 -7.81 -1.23
N SER A 127 -1.99 -8.31 -2.47
CA SER A 127 -2.17 -7.47 -3.66
C SER A 127 -3.52 -6.78 -3.70
N PHE A 128 -4.56 -7.40 -3.13
CA PHE A 128 -5.87 -6.78 -2.96
C PHE A 128 -5.98 -5.95 -1.66
N GLY A 129 -5.47 -6.45 -0.54
CA GLY A 129 -5.53 -5.81 0.77
C GLY A 129 -4.82 -4.45 0.84
N LYS A 130 -3.84 -4.19 -0.03
CA LYS A 130 -3.19 -2.87 -0.11
C LYS A 130 -4.10 -1.75 -0.67
N TRP A 131 -5.19 -2.08 -1.35
CA TRP A 131 -6.08 -1.11 -2.00
C TRP A 131 -6.99 -0.41 -0.99
N ARG A 132 -6.99 0.92 -1.03
CA ARG A 132 -7.69 1.77 -0.06
C ARG A 132 -9.03 2.33 -0.54
N ASN A 133 -9.27 2.27 -1.85
CA ASN A 133 -10.41 2.92 -2.51
C ASN A 133 -11.47 1.93 -2.98
N TYR A 134 -11.54 0.73 -2.38
CA TYR A 134 -12.66 -0.16 -2.64
C TYR A 134 -13.97 0.43 -2.15
N SER A 135 -15.03 0.21 -2.92
CA SER A 135 -16.38 0.42 -2.43
C SER A 135 -16.66 -0.55 -1.27
N ARG A 136 -17.65 -0.21 -0.44
CA ARG A 136 -18.07 -1.10 0.66
C ARG A 136 -18.50 -2.47 0.14
N GLU A 137 -19.16 -2.52 -1.01
CA GLU A 137 -19.61 -3.77 -1.62
C GLU A 137 -18.42 -4.62 -2.10
N GLN A 138 -17.44 -4.01 -2.78
CA GLN A 138 -16.21 -4.71 -3.20
C GLN A 138 -15.47 -5.30 -1.99
N LEU A 139 -15.29 -4.50 -0.94
CA LEU A 139 -14.57 -4.93 0.26
C LEU A 139 -15.29 -6.08 0.99
N MET A 140 -16.62 -6.03 1.06
CA MET A 140 -17.43 -7.10 1.66
C MET A 140 -17.37 -8.40 0.86
N SER A 141 -17.45 -8.33 -0.48
CA SER A 141 -17.31 -9.54 -1.32
C SER A 141 -15.91 -10.13 -1.24
N LEU A 142 -14.85 -9.30 -1.29
CA LEU A 142 -13.48 -9.76 -1.12
C LEU A 142 -13.27 -10.42 0.25
N LYS A 143 -13.79 -9.80 1.31
CA LYS A 143 -13.79 -10.37 2.66
C LYS A 143 -14.47 -11.74 2.71
N GLN A 144 -15.65 -11.88 2.09
CA GLN A 144 -16.39 -13.14 2.05
C GLN A 144 -15.62 -14.22 1.28
N ALA A 145 -15.07 -13.89 0.12
CA ALA A 145 -14.28 -14.81 -0.68
C ALA A 145 -13.05 -15.33 0.09
N ILE A 146 -12.38 -14.46 0.85
CA ILE A 146 -11.25 -14.84 1.72
C ILE A 146 -11.72 -15.77 2.84
N GLU A 147 -12.81 -15.45 3.55
CA GLU A 147 -13.33 -16.31 4.62
C GLU A 147 -13.70 -17.71 4.13
N ASP A 148 -14.29 -17.81 2.93
CA ASP A 148 -14.68 -19.10 2.35
C ASP A 148 -13.45 -19.95 2.01
N GLN A 149 -12.44 -19.34 1.37
CA GLN A 149 -11.23 -20.04 0.91
C GLN A 149 -10.22 -20.31 2.05
N TRP A 150 -10.18 -19.46 3.07
CA TRP A 150 -9.29 -19.58 4.24
C TRP A 150 -10.01 -20.12 5.49
N SER A 151 -11.11 -20.84 5.32
CA SER A 151 -11.92 -21.40 6.43
C SER A 151 -11.16 -22.27 7.44
N TYR A 152 -9.96 -22.76 7.08
CA TYR A 152 -9.06 -23.51 7.97
C TYR A 152 -8.26 -22.63 8.95
N LYS A 153 -8.26 -21.30 8.79
CA LYS A 153 -7.50 -20.35 9.60
C LYS A 153 -8.42 -19.32 10.23
N GLY A 154 -8.65 -19.45 11.54
CA GLY A 154 -9.46 -18.49 12.30
C GLY A 154 -8.68 -17.22 12.69
N PRO A 155 -9.37 -16.19 13.22
CA PRO A 155 -8.74 -14.93 13.63
C PRO A 155 -7.65 -15.10 14.68
N SER A 156 -7.78 -16.08 15.57
CA SER A 156 -6.76 -16.42 16.57
C SER A 156 -5.51 -17.07 15.99
N ASP A 157 -5.57 -17.58 14.76
CA ASP A 157 -4.47 -18.26 14.08
C ASP A 157 -3.76 -17.35 13.06
N LEU A 158 -4.27 -16.14 12.84
CA LEU A 158 -3.63 -15.14 11.99
C LEU A 158 -2.28 -14.72 12.57
N SER A 159 -1.24 -14.87 11.75
CA SER A 159 0.08 -14.31 11.99
C SER A 159 0.12 -12.82 11.63
N ASN A 160 1.23 -12.16 11.95
CA ASN A 160 1.47 -10.78 11.51
C ASN A 160 1.51 -10.65 9.98
N TYR A 161 2.01 -11.67 9.27
CA TYR A 161 2.01 -11.69 7.81
C TYR A 161 0.59 -11.77 7.24
N ASP A 162 -0.28 -12.57 7.87
CA ASP A 162 -1.68 -12.66 7.47
C ASP A 162 -2.40 -11.33 7.66
N LEU A 163 -2.18 -10.64 8.79
CA LEU A 163 -2.78 -9.33 9.07
C LEU A 163 -2.29 -8.26 8.09
N ALA A 164 -0.99 -8.25 7.79
CA ALA A 164 -0.42 -7.33 6.81
C ALA A 164 -1.00 -7.56 5.41
N ALA A 165 -1.16 -8.83 5.00
CA ALA A 165 -1.75 -9.20 3.72
C ALA A 165 -3.24 -8.83 3.62
N LEU A 166 -4.03 -9.08 4.67
CA LEU A 166 -5.44 -8.72 4.71
C LEU A 166 -5.62 -7.19 4.56
N GLY A 167 -4.76 -6.39 5.17
CA GLY A 167 -4.73 -4.94 4.98
C GLY A 167 -6.12 -4.30 5.10
N GLN A 168 -6.52 -3.52 4.11
CA GLN A 168 -7.82 -2.82 4.06
C GLN A 168 -9.03 -3.74 4.26
N VAL A 169 -8.94 -5.03 3.89
CA VAL A 169 -10.03 -6.01 4.08
C VAL A 169 -10.38 -6.17 5.56
N LEU A 170 -9.43 -5.95 6.47
CA LEU A 170 -9.66 -5.94 7.91
C LEU A 170 -10.80 -4.99 8.33
N CYS A 171 -11.00 -3.87 7.62
CA CYS A 171 -12.11 -2.94 7.89
C CYS A 171 -13.51 -3.51 7.61
N ALA A 172 -13.63 -4.63 6.88
CA ALA A 172 -14.90 -5.28 6.56
C ALA A 172 -15.24 -6.47 7.47
N PHE A 173 -14.31 -6.90 8.33
CA PHE A 173 -14.60 -7.91 9.34
C PHE A 173 -15.45 -7.34 10.46
N ASN A 174 -16.10 -8.23 11.22
CA ASN A 174 -16.93 -7.84 12.36
C ASN A 174 -16.10 -7.66 13.64
N LYS A 175 -16.70 -7.01 14.62
CA LYS A 175 -16.13 -6.76 15.95
C LYS A 175 -15.52 -8.02 16.57
N SER A 176 -16.29 -9.12 16.62
CA SER A 176 -15.86 -10.38 17.25
C SER A 176 -14.65 -11.02 16.56
N TYR A 177 -14.52 -10.86 15.24
CA TYR A 177 -13.40 -11.38 14.48
C TYR A 177 -12.13 -10.62 14.84
N ILE A 178 -12.18 -9.28 14.86
CA ILE A 178 -11.03 -8.44 15.24
C ILE A 178 -10.64 -8.70 16.70
N ALA A 179 -11.61 -8.76 17.61
CA ALA A 179 -11.36 -9.04 19.03
C ALA A 179 -10.67 -10.40 19.28
N ALA A 180 -10.84 -11.37 18.37
CA ALA A 180 -10.24 -12.70 18.49
C ALA A 180 -8.80 -12.78 17.95
N ILE A 181 -8.28 -11.72 17.32
CA ILE A 181 -6.89 -11.64 16.87
C ILE A 181 -5.96 -11.65 18.08
N LYS A 182 -4.84 -12.39 18.00
CA LYS A 182 -3.83 -12.39 19.06
C LYS A 182 -3.17 -11.01 19.17
N PRO A 183 -3.11 -10.38 20.36
CA PRO A 183 -2.49 -9.06 20.51
C PRO A 183 -1.03 -9.00 20.06
N MET A 184 -0.26 -10.08 20.22
CA MET A 184 1.12 -10.18 19.71
C MET A 184 1.19 -10.12 18.18
N ALA A 185 0.24 -10.77 17.48
CA ALA A 185 0.18 -10.72 16.02
C ALA A 185 -0.20 -9.32 15.55
N TYR A 186 -1.19 -8.69 16.21
CA TYR A 186 -1.54 -7.28 15.98
C TYR A 186 -0.33 -6.36 16.16
N LYS A 187 0.39 -6.48 17.29
CA LYS A 187 1.56 -5.64 17.60
C LYS A 187 2.61 -5.71 16.49
N ALA A 188 2.89 -6.91 15.98
CA ALA A 188 3.87 -7.13 14.92
C ALA A 188 3.40 -6.63 13.54
N ALA A 189 2.08 -6.52 13.31
CA ALA A 189 1.48 -5.96 12.09
C ALA A 189 0.98 -4.51 12.27
N ALA A 190 1.27 -3.86 13.40
CA ALA A 190 0.65 -2.58 13.75
C ALA A 190 0.94 -1.49 12.71
N ALA A 191 2.15 -1.47 12.15
CA ALA A 191 2.52 -0.52 11.09
C ALA A 191 1.70 -0.69 9.80
N ASP A 192 1.29 -1.90 9.46
CA ASP A 192 0.45 -2.16 8.28
C ASP A 192 -1.00 -1.75 8.55
N ILE A 193 -1.48 -2.08 9.77
CA ILE A 193 -2.83 -1.75 10.26
C ILE A 193 -3.00 -0.24 10.49
N SER A 194 -1.94 0.49 10.84
CA SER A 194 -2.02 1.94 11.05
C SER A 194 -2.27 2.73 9.78
N ASN A 195 -2.15 2.10 8.61
CA ASN A 195 -2.44 2.70 7.31
C ASN A 195 -3.88 2.44 6.83
N LEU A 196 -4.72 1.73 7.60
CA LEU A 196 -6.15 1.56 7.33
C LEU A 196 -6.87 2.91 7.24
N VAL A 197 -7.69 3.07 6.21
CA VAL A 197 -8.48 4.30 5.99
C VAL A 197 -9.96 3.96 5.98
N ASN A 198 -10.81 4.91 6.40
CA ASN A 198 -12.28 4.76 6.33
C ASN A 198 -12.82 3.46 6.98
N CYS A 199 -12.11 2.92 7.96
CA CYS A 199 -12.57 1.79 8.77
C CYS A 199 -13.78 2.20 9.62
N PRO A 200 -14.79 1.33 9.81
CA PRO A 200 -15.87 1.59 10.76
C PRO A 200 -15.33 1.85 12.18
N GLN A 201 -15.95 2.79 12.89
CA GLN A 201 -15.50 3.23 14.21
C GLN A 201 -15.47 2.07 15.22
N GLU A 202 -16.43 1.15 15.15
CA GLU A 202 -16.42 -0.05 16.01
C GLU A 202 -15.22 -0.97 15.75
N ILE A 203 -14.69 -1.01 14.52
CA ILE A 203 -13.54 -1.84 14.15
C ILE A 203 -12.24 -1.20 14.62
N VAL A 204 -12.10 0.12 14.47
CA VAL A 204 -10.93 0.85 15.00
C VAL A 204 -10.85 0.72 16.52
N LYS A 205 -11.98 0.73 17.23
CA LYS A 205 -12.06 0.43 18.67
C LYS A 205 -11.50 -0.94 19.03
N GLU A 206 -11.85 -1.99 18.29
CA GLU A 206 -11.29 -3.32 18.56
C GLU A 206 -9.78 -3.37 18.33
N PHE A 207 -9.27 -2.69 17.31
CA PHE A 207 -7.81 -2.55 17.15
C PHE A 207 -7.17 -1.80 18.32
N ALA A 208 -7.83 -0.78 18.85
CA ALA A 208 -7.34 -0.05 20.02
C ALA A 208 -7.34 -0.93 21.29
N LEU A 209 -8.35 -1.80 21.46
CA LEU A 209 -8.36 -2.80 22.52
C LEU A 209 -7.23 -3.82 22.37
N LEU A 210 -6.93 -4.26 21.14
CA LEU A 210 -5.75 -5.10 20.89
C LEU A 210 -4.45 -4.36 21.22
N ALA A 211 -4.33 -3.08 20.87
CA ALA A 211 -3.15 -2.26 21.14
C ALA A 211 -2.88 -2.10 22.64
N THR A 212 -3.92 -1.86 23.43
CA THR A 212 -3.82 -1.66 24.89
C THR A 212 -3.62 -2.95 25.69
N SER A 213 -3.75 -4.12 25.04
CA SER A 213 -3.43 -5.39 25.67
C SER A 213 -1.96 -5.43 26.12
N ARG A 214 -1.72 -6.02 27.29
CA ARG A 214 -0.37 -6.25 27.86
C ARG A 214 0.55 -7.04 26.92
N ASP A 215 -0.02 -7.88 26.07
CA ASP A 215 0.72 -8.72 25.12
C ASP A 215 1.03 -7.97 23.81
N ALA A 216 0.48 -6.76 23.65
CA ALA A 216 0.77 -5.82 22.58
C ALA A 216 1.61 -4.63 23.08
N PHE A 217 1.05 -3.42 23.15
CA PHE A 217 1.74 -2.21 23.60
C PHE A 217 1.47 -1.87 25.07
N GLY A 218 0.48 -2.49 25.69
CA GLY A 218 0.12 -2.26 27.10
C GLY A 218 -0.56 -0.90 27.32
N ASP A 219 -0.50 -0.40 28.55
CA ASP A 219 -1.16 0.83 28.96
C ASP A 219 -0.69 2.05 28.13
N PRO A 220 -1.62 2.89 27.59
CA PRO A 220 -1.28 4.10 26.84
C PRO A 220 -0.33 5.05 27.56
N SER A 221 -0.33 5.09 28.90
CA SER A 221 0.57 5.94 29.68
C SER A 221 2.04 5.55 29.56
N GLY A 222 2.33 4.34 29.07
CA GLY A 222 3.67 3.83 28.82
C GLY A 222 4.08 3.87 27.34
N TRP A 223 3.22 4.38 26.46
CA TRP A 223 3.52 4.42 25.03
C TRP A 223 4.57 5.47 24.71
N THR A 224 5.55 5.06 23.90
CA THR A 224 6.63 5.91 23.38
C THR A 224 6.28 6.50 22.02
N ALA A 225 7.02 7.51 21.58
CA ALA A 225 6.86 8.08 20.23
C ALA A 225 6.97 7.02 19.11
N ILE A 226 7.88 6.05 19.24
CA ILE A 226 8.01 4.95 18.27
C ILE A 226 6.74 4.10 18.25
N GLN A 227 6.14 3.81 19.40
CA GLN A 227 4.91 3.02 19.47
C GLN A 227 3.71 3.79 18.92
N ILE A 228 3.60 5.10 19.18
CA ILE A 228 2.57 5.95 18.58
C ILE A 228 2.69 5.99 17.05
N ALA A 229 3.91 6.06 16.51
CA ALA A 229 4.14 5.97 15.07
C ALA A 229 3.66 4.62 14.49
N LEU A 230 3.85 3.52 15.22
CA LEU A 230 3.41 2.18 14.81
C LEU A 230 1.89 1.99 14.93
N ILE A 231 1.27 2.49 16.00
CA ILE A 231 -0.18 2.36 16.25
C ILE A 231 -0.96 3.28 15.30
N GLY A 232 -0.47 4.50 15.08
CA GLY A 232 -1.02 5.48 14.15
C GLY A 232 -2.52 5.71 14.28
N CYS A 233 -3.28 5.51 13.20
CA CYS A 233 -4.71 5.79 13.14
C CYS A 233 -5.56 5.01 14.16
N VAL A 234 -5.04 3.91 14.72
CA VAL A 234 -5.74 3.11 15.74
C VAL A 234 -5.97 3.91 17.03
N ILE A 235 -5.21 4.99 17.27
CA ILE A 235 -5.44 5.93 18.38
C ILE A 235 -6.87 6.48 18.37
N ASP A 236 -7.50 6.59 17.20
CA ASP A 236 -8.89 7.05 17.05
C ASP A 236 -9.92 6.10 17.69
N GLY A 237 -9.53 4.86 17.96
CA GLY A 237 -10.34 3.87 18.66
C GLY A 237 -10.23 3.91 20.18
N LEU A 238 -9.34 4.71 20.76
CA LEU A 238 -9.16 4.75 22.22
C LEU A 238 -10.33 5.44 22.92
N ASP A 239 -10.62 4.98 24.14
CA ASP A 239 -11.59 5.65 25.01
C ASP A 239 -11.06 7.01 25.51
N SER A 240 -9.74 7.13 25.71
CA SER A 240 -9.07 8.37 26.12
C SER A 240 -7.70 8.50 25.45
N VAL A 241 -7.55 9.53 24.61
CA VAL A 241 -6.24 9.94 24.06
C VAL A 241 -5.41 10.68 25.11
N ARG A 242 -6.02 11.17 26.19
CA ARG A 242 -5.37 11.96 27.25
C ARG A 242 -4.45 11.13 28.14
N ASP A 243 -4.58 9.82 28.08
CA ASP A 243 -3.79 8.89 28.90
C ASP A 243 -2.37 8.71 28.33
N ILE A 244 -2.17 9.04 27.05
CA ILE A 244 -0.88 8.99 26.37
C ILE A 244 -0.01 10.17 26.81
N GLN A 245 1.27 9.90 27.12
CA GLN A 245 2.20 10.96 27.50
C GLN A 245 2.44 11.97 26.36
N PRO A 246 2.57 13.28 26.65
CA PRO A 246 2.74 14.30 25.63
C PRO A 246 3.89 14.04 24.64
N ASP A 247 5.05 13.62 25.13
CA ASP A 247 6.23 13.34 24.31
C ASP A 247 6.02 12.24 23.27
N ALA A 248 5.11 11.29 23.53
CA ALA A 248 4.79 10.24 22.57
C ALA A 248 4.14 10.78 21.28
N PHE A 249 3.51 11.96 21.31
CA PHE A 249 2.88 12.55 20.13
C PHE A 249 3.87 13.06 19.08
N GLU A 250 5.16 13.16 19.40
CA GLU A 250 6.21 13.40 18.40
C GLU A 250 6.24 12.30 17.32
N GLY A 251 5.78 11.09 17.68
CA GLY A 251 5.68 9.94 16.79
C GLY A 251 4.60 10.04 15.71
N LEU A 252 3.64 10.97 15.83
CA LEU A 252 2.58 11.11 14.82
C LEU A 252 3.14 11.67 13.52
N SER A 253 2.87 10.96 12.43
CA SER A 253 3.25 11.38 11.09
C SER A 253 2.16 12.21 10.41
N ALA A 254 2.52 12.87 9.31
CA ALA A 254 1.57 13.59 8.47
C ALA A 254 0.40 12.72 7.97
N SER A 255 0.65 11.43 7.67
CA SER A 255 -0.41 10.51 7.24
C SER A 255 -1.35 10.14 8.40
N ASN A 256 -0.82 9.97 9.63
CA ASN A 256 -1.67 9.74 10.79
C ASN A 256 -2.58 10.94 11.06
N MET A 257 -2.11 12.17 10.83
CA MET A 257 -2.99 13.33 10.97
C MET A 257 -4.15 13.35 9.98
N GLN A 258 -4.06 12.69 8.83
CA GLN A 258 -5.17 12.66 7.87
C GLN A 258 -6.32 11.72 8.28
N CYS A 259 -6.04 10.72 9.11
CA CYS A 259 -7.03 9.73 9.53
C CYS A 259 -7.60 9.99 10.93
N LEU A 260 -6.91 10.76 11.79
CA LEU A 260 -7.42 11.08 13.13
C LEU A 260 -8.68 11.94 13.03
N SER A 261 -9.74 11.55 13.74
CA SER A 261 -10.98 12.31 13.76
C SER A 261 -10.81 13.64 14.50
N ASN A 262 -11.70 14.58 14.19
CA ASN A 262 -11.79 15.86 14.91
C ASN A 262 -11.98 15.64 16.43
N ASN A 263 -12.69 14.58 16.83
CA ASN A 263 -12.97 14.28 18.23
C ASN A 263 -11.69 13.94 19.00
N VAL A 264 -10.78 13.17 18.41
CA VAL A 264 -9.48 12.86 19.04
C VAL A 264 -8.68 14.14 19.24
N LEU A 265 -8.58 14.97 18.21
CA LEU A 265 -7.80 16.20 18.29
C LEU A 265 -8.40 17.19 19.31
N GLN A 266 -9.73 17.27 19.40
CA GLN A 266 -10.42 18.05 20.43
C GLN A 266 -10.16 17.51 21.84
N ALA A 267 -10.06 16.18 22.01
CA ALA A 267 -9.82 15.57 23.30
C ALA A 267 -8.37 15.73 23.81
N MET A 268 -7.41 15.93 22.90
CA MET A 268 -6.00 16.15 23.24
C MET A 268 -5.81 17.39 24.11
N SER A 269 -4.93 17.27 25.10
CA SER A 269 -4.51 18.39 25.93
C SER A 269 -3.58 19.35 25.16
N ILE A 270 -3.47 20.57 25.68
CA ILE A 270 -2.53 21.58 25.17
C ILE A 270 -1.09 21.06 25.18
N GLU A 271 -0.71 20.31 26.22
CA GLU A 271 0.63 19.73 26.34
C GLU A 271 0.87 18.68 25.25
N GLN A 272 -0.06 17.76 25.03
CA GLN A 272 0.04 16.77 23.95
C GLN A 272 0.12 17.42 22.56
N ILE A 273 -0.67 18.47 22.31
CA ILE A 273 -0.62 19.23 21.05
C ILE A 273 0.73 19.92 20.87
N SER A 274 1.32 20.44 21.95
CA SER A 274 2.60 21.15 21.88
C SER A 274 3.76 20.25 21.43
N HIS A 275 3.63 18.93 21.61
CA HIS A 275 4.59 17.90 21.23
C HIS A 275 4.37 17.30 19.83
N LEU A 276 3.37 17.76 19.08
CA LEU A 276 3.19 17.33 17.69
C LEU A 276 4.40 17.75 16.83
N SER A 277 4.81 16.86 15.93
CA SER A 277 5.85 17.16 14.95
C SER A 277 5.41 18.26 13.98
N LEU A 278 6.37 18.99 13.38
CA LEU A 278 6.07 20.01 12.38
C LEU A 278 5.33 19.43 11.17
N SER A 279 5.65 18.19 10.79
CA SER A 279 4.97 17.49 9.69
C SER A 279 3.52 17.17 10.04
N ALA A 280 3.24 16.73 11.27
CA ALA A 280 1.88 16.52 11.76
C ALA A 280 1.07 17.82 11.77
N VAL A 281 1.62 18.90 12.33
CA VAL A 281 0.97 20.23 12.37
C VAL A 281 0.64 20.73 10.96
N ASN A 282 1.56 20.57 10.01
CA ASN A 282 1.35 21.00 8.63
C ASN A 282 0.33 20.12 7.88
N ALA A 283 0.13 18.87 8.29
CA ALA A 283 -0.82 17.95 7.70
C ALA A 283 -2.26 18.12 8.20
N LEU A 284 -2.47 18.92 9.26
CA LEU A 284 -3.81 19.22 9.78
C LEU A 284 -4.71 19.81 8.70
N THR A 285 -5.84 19.15 8.46
CA THR A 285 -6.85 19.59 7.50
C THR A 285 -7.58 20.84 7.99
N TYR A 286 -8.26 21.54 7.07
CA TYR A 286 -9.10 22.68 7.42
C TYR A 286 -10.19 22.31 8.44
N ALA A 287 -10.85 21.15 8.23
CA ALA A 287 -11.90 20.67 9.12
C ALA A 287 -11.40 20.35 10.53
N GLN A 288 -10.19 19.80 10.64
CA GLN A 288 -9.56 19.55 11.94
C GLN A 288 -9.23 20.87 12.63
N ARG A 289 -8.58 21.81 11.94
CA ARG A 289 -8.27 23.13 12.51
C ARG A 289 -9.52 23.88 12.95
N SER A 290 -10.61 23.84 12.17
CA SER A 290 -11.85 24.52 12.53
C SER A 290 -12.59 23.87 13.71
N SER A 291 -12.26 22.61 14.04
CA SER A 291 -12.86 21.90 15.17
C SER A 291 -12.19 22.22 16.52
N LEU A 292 -10.98 22.77 16.50
CA LEU A 292 -10.18 23.00 17.71
C LEU A 292 -10.58 24.29 18.43
N ASP A 293 -10.36 24.32 19.74
CA ASP A 293 -10.56 25.52 20.53
C ASP A 293 -9.41 26.54 20.37
N ARG A 294 -9.58 27.73 20.99
CA ARG A 294 -8.62 28.82 20.89
C ARG A 294 -7.26 28.50 21.51
N GLU A 295 -7.23 27.75 22.60
CA GLU A 295 -5.99 27.39 23.29
C GLU A 295 -5.23 26.33 22.48
N GLN A 296 -5.93 25.33 21.95
CA GLN A 296 -5.37 24.29 21.07
C GLN A 296 -4.79 24.91 19.79
N ILE A 297 -5.50 25.85 19.16
CA ILE A 297 -5.00 26.57 17.98
C ILE A 297 -3.77 27.41 18.31
N LYS A 298 -3.75 28.06 19.48
CA LYS A 298 -2.58 28.81 19.94
C LYS A 298 -1.37 27.89 20.11
N ALA A 299 -1.55 26.74 20.75
CA ALA A 299 -0.49 25.74 20.94
C ALA A 299 0.07 25.25 19.61
N ILE A 300 -0.79 24.93 18.63
CA ILE A 300 -0.37 24.56 17.26
C ILE A 300 0.49 25.65 16.62
N GLN A 301 0.08 26.91 16.74
CA GLN A 301 0.83 28.03 16.18
C GLN A 301 2.20 28.21 16.85
N GLU A 302 2.27 28.03 18.18
CA GLU A 302 3.52 28.09 18.94
C GLU A 302 4.48 26.95 18.56
N THR A 303 3.96 25.72 18.40
CA THR A 303 4.74 24.57 17.90
C THR A 303 5.29 24.84 16.50
N ALA A 304 4.44 25.33 15.58
CA ALA A 304 4.87 25.66 14.22
C ALA A 304 5.96 26.75 14.19
N ASN A 305 5.81 27.80 15.01
CA ASN A 305 6.76 28.91 15.08
C ASN A 305 8.10 28.47 15.66
N THR A 306 8.08 27.74 16.78
CA THR A 306 9.29 27.27 17.47
C THR A 306 10.12 26.37 16.56
N LEU A 307 9.48 25.38 15.93
CA LEU A 307 10.16 24.45 15.02
C LEU A 307 10.62 25.16 13.73
N GLY A 308 9.81 26.07 13.19
CA GLY A 308 10.19 26.89 12.05
C GLY A 308 11.39 27.80 12.31
N ALA A 309 11.50 28.37 13.51
CA ALA A 309 12.65 29.19 13.91
C ALA A 309 13.94 28.36 13.99
N VAL A 310 13.90 27.16 14.58
CA VAL A 310 15.05 26.24 14.66
C VAL A 310 15.57 25.87 13.26
N LEU A 311 14.66 25.56 12.32
CA LEU A 311 15.03 25.22 10.95
C LEU A 311 15.65 26.40 10.18
N ASN A 312 15.21 27.63 10.48
CA ASN A 312 15.74 28.85 9.86
C ASN A 312 17.09 29.26 10.49
N ASP A 313 17.27 29.06 11.78
CA ASP A 313 18.53 29.36 12.50
C ASP A 313 19.66 28.39 12.10
N GLY A 314 19.34 27.11 11.88
CA GLY A 314 20.27 26.12 11.33
C GLY A 314 20.77 26.46 9.91
N ARG A 315 20.10 27.37 9.20
CA ARG A 315 20.55 27.91 7.90
C ARG A 315 21.48 29.11 8.04
N SER A 316 21.53 29.79 9.19
CA SER A 316 22.39 30.95 9.47
C SER A 316 23.69 30.63 10.22
N THR A 317 23.82 29.50 10.91
CA THR A 317 25.04 29.15 11.66
C THR A 317 25.91 28.09 10.96
N SER A 318 26.40 28.42 9.77
CA SER A 318 27.59 27.76 9.20
C SER A 318 28.85 28.32 9.87
N ARG A 319 29.19 27.82 11.07
CA ARG A 319 30.52 27.73 11.71
C ARG A 319 30.37 27.74 13.24
N THR A 320 30.42 26.58 13.88
CA THR A 320 31.53 26.20 14.80
C THR A 320 31.29 24.82 15.43
N THR A 321 32.35 24.01 15.34
CA THR A 321 32.72 22.81 16.13
C THR A 321 31.67 21.70 16.34
N TRP A 322 31.88 20.64 15.56
CA TRP A 322 31.27 19.32 15.75
C TRP A 322 31.70 18.74 17.11
N SER A 323 30.74 18.29 17.90
CA SER A 323 30.95 17.22 18.87
C SER A 323 29.85 16.20 18.64
N THR A 324 30.31 14.96 18.50
CA THR A 324 29.68 13.79 17.88
C THR A 324 28.42 13.31 18.60
N MET A 325 27.36 12.98 17.86
CA MET A 325 26.71 11.66 17.97
C MET A 325 25.67 11.40 16.86
N THR A 326 26.03 10.43 16.00
CA THR A 326 25.19 9.42 15.34
C THR A 326 23.97 9.83 14.52
N LEU A 327 24.22 10.03 13.22
CA LEU A 327 23.26 9.77 12.14
C LEU A 327 23.03 8.25 12.02
N VAL A 328 21.79 7.81 12.23
CA VAL A 328 21.30 6.56 11.62
C VAL A 328 20.43 6.95 10.45
N THR A 329 21.04 7.03 9.27
CA THR A 329 20.34 7.01 7.98
C THR A 329 20.09 5.57 7.59
N TYR A 330 18.83 5.12 7.63
CA TYR A 330 18.39 3.97 6.84
C TYR A 330 17.42 4.49 5.77
N LEU A 331 17.90 4.52 4.53
CA LEU A 331 17.06 4.46 3.34
C LEU A 331 17.53 3.26 2.51
N GLN A 332 16.53 2.60 1.95
CA GLN A 332 16.52 1.27 1.37
C GLN A 332 17.30 1.18 0.05
N LEU A 333 17.77 -0.04 -0.30
CA LEU A 333 17.37 -0.84 -1.49
C LEU A 333 18.44 -1.92 -1.85
N PRO A 334 18.06 -2.99 -2.58
CA PRO A 334 18.52 -4.36 -2.39
C PRO A 334 19.74 -4.73 -3.22
N THR A 335 20.41 -5.80 -2.78
CA THR A 335 21.56 -6.44 -3.42
C THR A 335 21.18 -7.15 -4.72
N LEU A 336 21.56 -6.57 -5.87
CA LEU A 336 21.83 -7.31 -7.10
C LEU A 336 23.23 -7.92 -7.01
N ILE A 337 23.30 -9.23 -6.77
CA ILE A 337 24.54 -10.00 -6.95
C ILE A 337 24.64 -10.39 -8.42
N ILE A 338 25.51 -9.68 -9.15
CA ILE A 338 26.11 -10.17 -10.39
C ILE A 338 27.50 -10.68 -9.99
N SER A 339 27.65 -12.00 -9.92
CA SER A 339 28.96 -12.65 -9.97
C SER A 339 29.17 -13.16 -11.39
N SER A 340 30.03 -12.47 -12.13
CA SER A 340 30.67 -12.97 -13.34
C SER A 340 31.94 -13.73 -12.96
N TYR A 341 32.24 -14.77 -13.76
CA TYR A 341 33.43 -15.63 -13.83
C TYR A 341 33.34 -17.05 -13.21
N CYS A 342 32.97 -18.01 -14.06
CA CYS A 342 33.87 -19.13 -14.37
C CYS A 342 33.68 -19.60 -15.82
N ARG A 343 34.76 -19.52 -16.60
CA ARG A 343 34.98 -20.28 -17.84
C ARG A 343 35.51 -21.66 -17.45
N LEU A 344 34.92 -22.72 -18.00
CA LEU A 344 35.58 -23.79 -18.75
C LEU A 344 34.52 -24.59 -19.51
#